data_AF-A0A9E2KFV9-F1
#
_entry.id   AF-A0A9E2KFV9-F1
#
_cell.length_a   1.000
_cell.length_b   1.000
_cell.length_c   1.000
_cell.angle_alpha   90.00
_cell.angle_beta   90.00
_cell.angle_gamma   90.00
#
_symmetry.space_group_name_H-M   'P 1'
#
loop_
_entity.id
_entity.type
_entity.pdbx_description
1 polymer ?
#
loop_
_entity_poly.entity_id
_entity_poly.type
_entity_poly.pdbx_seq_one_letter_code
_entity_poly.pdbx_strand_id
1 'polypeptide(L)'
;MRTVYKPSAAGYPQPTMVVDVVVNINGQNVNLQELPANMDIADDTRTGMLVSASRDEMNAEIITMKQKSEEVLRSVDYHKNFLSACQQMLSMLNPEIAAKQQQDKELAEIKAQLARLQVMNEKLMKCLEEKDETKTNPKQ
;
A
#
# COMPACT_ATOMS: atom_id res chain seq x y z
N MET A 1 38.59 -7.13 -4.93
CA MET A 1 38.51 -8.45 -4.26
C MET A 1 39.41 -8.41 -3.03
N ARG A 2 38.91 -8.81 -1.86
CA ARG A 2 39.66 -8.82 -0.60
C ARG A 2 39.38 -10.09 0.20
N THR A 3 40.34 -10.52 1.02
CA THR A 3 40.16 -11.64 1.95
C THR A 3 39.64 -11.10 3.28
N VAL A 4 38.55 -11.66 3.78
CA VAL A 4 37.97 -11.37 5.10
C VAL A 4 37.92 -12.65 5.93
N TYR A 5 38.15 -12.55 7.23
CA TYR A 5 38.11 -13.70 8.13
C TYR A 5 36.75 -13.76 8.79
N LYS A 6 35.95 -14.78 8.46
CA LYS A 6 34.62 -14.98 9.06
C LYS A 6 34.67 -16.06 10.15
N PRO A 7 33.95 -15.88 11.27
CA PRO A 7 33.89 -16.89 12.32
C PRO A 7 33.29 -18.19 11.74
N SER A 8 33.96 -19.31 11.99
CA SER A 8 33.45 -20.63 11.62
C SER A 8 32.92 -21.36 12.86
N ALA A 9 32.04 -22.35 12.64
CA ALA A 9 31.50 -23.19 13.72
C ALA A 9 32.60 -23.95 14.50
N ALA A 10 33.80 -24.09 13.93
CA ALA A 10 34.96 -24.72 14.56
C ALA A 10 35.75 -23.76 15.48
N GLY A 11 35.28 -22.53 15.72
CA GLY A 11 35.87 -21.58 16.66
C GLY A 11 37.06 -20.78 16.13
N TYR A 12 37.59 -21.13 14.96
CA TYR A 12 38.68 -20.38 14.30
C TYR A 12 38.17 -19.61 13.08
N PRO A 13 38.59 -18.34 12.88
CA PRO A 13 38.21 -17.57 11.71
C PRO A 13 38.78 -18.20 10.44
N GLN A 14 37.94 -18.41 9.42
CA GLN A 14 38.37 -18.95 8.13
C GLN A 14 38.49 -17.81 7.10
N PRO A 15 39.55 -17.79 6.26
CA PRO A 15 39.69 -16.80 5.20
C PRO A 15 38.62 -17.03 4.12
N THR A 16 37.85 -15.99 3.82
CA THR A 16 36.83 -15.97 2.77
C THR A 16 37.15 -14.85 1.80
N MET A 17 37.08 -15.13 0.50
CA MET A 17 37.27 -14.11 -0.52
C MET A 17 35.96 -13.41 -0.85
N VAL A 18 35.99 -12.08 -0.84
CA VAL A 18 34.82 -11.25 -1.14
C VAL A 18 35.13 -10.13 -2.13
N VAL A 19 34.08 -9.62 -2.78
CA VAL A 19 34.11 -8.51 -3.73
C VAL A 19 33.16 -7.42 -3.27
N ASP A 20 33.60 -6.19 -3.39
CA ASP A 20 32.77 -5.01 -3.26
C ASP A 20 32.47 -4.50 -4.67
N VAL A 21 31.21 -4.29 -5.01
CA VAL A 21 30.72 -3.89 -6.33
C VAL A 21 29.89 -2.62 -6.17
N VAL A 22 30.14 -1.63 -7.02
CA VAL A 22 29.31 -0.42 -7.11
C VAL A 22 28.51 -0.49 -8.39
N VAL A 23 27.18 -0.46 -8.28
CA VAL A 23 26.28 -0.49 -9.42
C VAL A 23 25.49 0.82 -9.47
N ASN A 24 25.29 1.38 -10.67
CA ASN A 24 24.42 2.54 -10.86
C ASN A 24 23.03 2.07 -11.28
N ILE A 25 22.02 2.40 -10.49
CA ILE A 25 20.61 2.05 -10.75
C ILE A 25 19.84 3.36 -10.79
N ASN A 26 19.26 3.71 -11.93
CA ASN A 26 18.46 4.93 -12.12
C ASN A 26 19.18 6.22 -11.67
N GLY A 27 20.50 6.30 -11.87
CA GLY A 27 21.31 7.45 -11.46
C GLY A 27 21.79 7.42 -10.00
N GLN A 28 21.35 6.47 -9.19
CA GLN A 28 21.82 6.27 -7.82
C GLN A 28 22.87 5.15 -7.77
N ASN A 29 24.03 5.43 -7.17
CA ASN A 29 25.03 4.41 -6.94
C ASN A 29 24.66 3.58 -5.70
N VAL A 30 24.56 2.26 -5.87
CA VAL A 30 24.35 1.28 -4.81
C VAL A 30 25.63 0.51 -4.60
N ASN A 31 26.09 0.46 -3.36
CA ASN A 31 27.32 -0.23 -2.97
C ASN A 31 26.96 -1.60 -2.38
N LEU A 32 27.32 -2.66 -3.10
CA LEU A 32 27.17 -4.04 -2.66
C LEU A 32 28.51 -4.49 -2.10
N GLN A 33 28.58 -4.78 -0.81
CA GLN A 33 29.84 -5.10 -0.14
C GLN A 33 29.92 -6.58 0.25
N GLU A 34 31.12 -7.10 0.38
CA GLU A 34 31.38 -8.45 0.88
C GLU A 34 30.64 -9.59 0.12
N LEU A 35 30.36 -9.39 -1.17
CA LEU A 35 29.78 -10.42 -2.01
C LEU A 35 30.76 -11.60 -2.13
N PRO A 36 30.33 -12.86 -1.92
CA PRO A 36 31.21 -14.02 -2.01
C PRO A 36 31.80 -14.16 -3.40
N ALA A 37 33.14 -14.14 -3.49
CA ALA A 37 33.82 -14.06 -4.78
C ALA A 37 33.84 -15.38 -5.56
N ASN A 38 33.44 -16.47 -4.91
CA ASN A 38 33.45 -17.84 -5.41
C ASN A 38 32.05 -18.39 -5.69
N MET A 39 31.00 -17.57 -5.57
CA MET A 39 29.63 -17.97 -5.90
C MET A 39 29.13 -17.21 -7.11
N ASP A 40 28.39 -17.92 -7.97
CA ASP A 40 27.75 -17.36 -9.15
C ASP A 40 26.46 -16.59 -8.81
N ILE A 41 25.86 -16.88 -7.64
CA ILE A 41 24.69 -16.17 -7.11
C ILE A 41 24.99 -15.69 -5.68
N ALA A 42 24.67 -14.43 -5.40
CA ALA A 42 24.74 -13.86 -4.06
C ALA A 42 23.55 -12.93 -3.82
N ASP A 43 22.91 -13.07 -2.66
CA ASP A 43 21.88 -12.16 -2.18
C ASP A 43 22.52 -11.18 -1.17
N ASP A 44 22.42 -9.88 -1.44
CA ASP A 44 22.78 -8.85 -0.48
C ASP A 44 21.54 -8.44 0.32
N THR A 45 21.33 -9.14 1.43
CA THR A 45 20.18 -8.92 2.33
C THR A 45 20.08 -7.49 2.89
N ARG A 46 21.17 -6.70 2.85
CA ARG A 46 21.17 -5.28 3.27
C ARG A 46 20.45 -4.38 2.27
N THR A 47 20.61 -4.66 0.99
CA THR A 47 19.98 -3.89 -0.10
C THR A 47 18.75 -4.61 -0.66
N GLY A 48 18.57 -5.90 -0.33
CA GLY A 48 17.54 -6.75 -0.91
C GLY A 48 17.79 -7.09 -2.38
N MET A 49 19.05 -7.00 -2.81
CA MET A 49 19.44 -7.20 -4.21
C MET A 49 20.03 -8.59 -4.44
N LEU A 50 19.53 -9.27 -5.47
CA LEU A 50 20.14 -10.48 -6.01
C LEU A 50 21.19 -10.12 -7.07
N VAL A 51 22.39 -10.67 -6.92
CA VAL A 51 23.47 -10.58 -7.89
C VAL A 51 23.73 -11.97 -8.45
N SER A 52 23.64 -12.12 -9.77
CA SER A 52 23.98 -13.38 -10.45
C SER A 52 24.94 -13.12 -11.62
N ALA A 53 25.88 -14.05 -11.79
CA ALA A 53 26.83 -14.09 -12.89
C ALA A 53 26.28 -14.82 -14.14
N SER A 54 25.09 -15.46 -14.04
CA SER A 54 24.47 -16.21 -15.13
C SER A 54 23.10 -15.64 -15.54
N ARG A 55 22.91 -15.50 -16.85
CA ARG A 55 21.62 -15.05 -17.41
C ARG A 55 20.50 -16.06 -17.16
N ASP A 56 20.81 -17.35 -17.12
CA ASP A 56 19.81 -18.40 -16.93
C ASP A 56 19.28 -18.39 -15.49
N GLU A 57 20.16 -18.15 -14.52
CA GLU A 57 19.81 -18.02 -13.11
C GLU A 57 18.98 -16.76 -12.84
N MET A 58 19.35 -15.62 -13.47
CA MET A 58 18.52 -14.40 -13.42
C MET A 58 17.11 -14.66 -13.97
N ASN A 59 16.99 -15.33 -15.11
CA ASN A 59 15.70 -15.67 -15.70
C ASN A 59 14.88 -16.59 -14.78
N ALA A 60 15.51 -17.59 -14.16
CA ALA A 60 14.85 -18.51 -13.24
C ALA A 60 14.30 -17.78 -12.01
N GLU A 61 15.05 -16.85 -11.43
CA GLU A 61 14.56 -16.07 -10.29
C GLU A 61 13.43 -15.13 -10.70
N ILE A 62 13.54 -14.43 -11.83
CA ILE A 62 12.48 -13.54 -12.33
C ILE A 62 11.17 -14.32 -12.53
N ILE A 63 11.23 -15.54 -13.09
CA ILE A 63 10.07 -16.42 -13.26
C ILE A 63 9.49 -16.79 -11.90
N THR A 64 10.34 -17.15 -10.93
CA THR A 64 9.93 -17.49 -9.57
C THR A 64 9.24 -16.31 -8.87
N MET A 65 9.79 -15.10 -8.97
CA MET A 65 9.20 -13.88 -8.42
C MET A 65 7.84 -13.57 -9.06
N LYS A 66 7.73 -13.75 -10.38
CA LYS A 66 6.47 -13.58 -11.11
C LYS A 66 5.42 -14.58 -10.62
N GLN A 67 5.78 -15.86 -10.52
CA GLN A 67 4.85 -16.92 -10.07
C GLN A 67 4.35 -16.66 -8.65
N LYS A 68 5.25 -16.30 -7.72
CA LYS A 68 4.87 -15.91 -6.35
C LYS A 68 3.88 -14.73 -6.34
N SER A 69 4.13 -13.73 -7.17
CA SER A 69 3.26 -12.56 -7.28
C SER A 69 1.88 -12.92 -7.85
N GLU A 70 1.85 -13.78 -8.87
CA GLU A 70 0.60 -14.28 -9.46
C GLU A 70 -0.21 -15.12 -8.46
N GLU A 71 0.45 -15.94 -7.63
CA GLU A 71 -0.20 -16.71 -6.57
C GLU A 71 -0.85 -15.80 -5.52
N VAL A 72 -0.12 -14.77 -5.06
CA VAL A 72 -0.67 -13.77 -4.14
C VAL A 72 -1.87 -13.06 -4.76
N LEU A 73 -1.80 -12.69 -6.04
CA LEU A 73 -2.93 -12.07 -6.73
C LEU A 73 -4.14 -12.99 -6.82
N ARG A 74 -3.94 -14.29 -7.09
CA ARG A 74 -5.02 -15.29 -7.10
C ARG A 74 -5.69 -15.46 -5.73
N SER A 75 -4.97 -15.26 -4.63
CA SER A 75 -5.53 -15.39 -3.27
C SER A 75 -6.28 -14.15 -2.79
N VAL A 76 -6.15 -13.00 -3.47
CA VAL A 76 -6.81 -11.74 -3.08
C VAL A 76 -8.32 -11.90 -2.97
N ASP A 77 -8.97 -12.52 -3.96
CA ASP A 77 -10.43 -12.64 -3.96
C ASP A 77 -10.92 -13.59 -2.86
N TYR A 78 -10.17 -14.65 -2.60
CA TYR A 78 -10.42 -15.52 -1.45
C TYR A 78 -10.35 -14.74 -0.14
N HIS A 79 -9.28 -13.97 0.08
CA HIS A 79 -9.11 -13.21 1.32
C HIS A 79 -10.14 -12.07 1.45
N LYS A 80 -10.57 -11.43 0.35
CA LYS A 80 -11.68 -10.46 0.36
C LYS A 80 -12.99 -11.12 0.81
N ASN A 81 -13.32 -12.28 0.25
CA ASN A 81 -14.53 -13.02 0.63
C ASN A 81 -14.46 -13.46 2.10
N PHE A 82 -13.30 -13.93 2.55
CA PHE A 82 -13.06 -14.31 3.93
C PHE A 82 -13.25 -13.13 4.89
N LEU A 83 -12.70 -11.95 4.58
CA LEU A 83 -12.91 -10.73 5.35
C LEU A 83 -14.39 -10.35 5.43
N SER A 84 -15.13 -10.45 4.32
CA SER A 84 -16.57 -10.20 4.30
C SER A 84 -17.31 -11.16 5.24
N ALA A 85 -16.96 -12.44 5.23
CA ALA A 85 -17.55 -13.42 6.14
C ALA A 85 -17.23 -13.11 7.61
N CYS A 86 -15.98 -12.73 7.92
CA CYS A 86 -15.60 -12.29 9.26
C CYS A 86 -16.40 -11.05 9.69
N GLN A 87 -16.61 -10.08 8.81
CA GLN A 87 -17.40 -8.89 9.10
C GLN A 87 -18.87 -9.24 9.41
N GLN A 88 -19.46 -10.17 8.65
CA GLN A 88 -20.81 -10.67 8.93
C GLN A 88 -20.88 -11.36 10.29
N MET A 89 -19.91 -12.22 10.61
CA MET A 89 -19.84 -12.88 11.92
C MET A 89 -19.68 -11.87 13.06
N LEU A 90 -18.84 -10.84 12.90
CA LEU A 90 -18.69 -9.77 13.90
C LEU A 90 -19.99 -9.00 14.11
N SER A 91 -20.73 -8.68 13.04
CA SER A 91 -22.04 -8.04 13.15
C SER A 91 -23.08 -8.94 13.82
N MET A 92 -23.04 -10.25 13.59
CA MET A 92 -23.93 -11.22 14.26
C MET A 92 -23.58 -11.42 15.74
N LEU A 93 -22.29 -11.45 16.08
CA LEU A 93 -21.82 -11.59 17.46
C LEU A 93 -22.00 -10.31 18.26
N ASN A 94 -21.98 -9.15 17.61
CA ASN A 94 -22.14 -7.86 18.25
C ASN A 94 -23.23 -6.99 17.60
N PRO A 95 -24.50 -7.44 17.66
CA PRO A 95 -25.60 -6.79 16.97
C PRO A 95 -25.94 -5.40 17.55
N GLU A 96 -25.67 -5.15 18.85
CA GLU A 96 -25.87 -3.83 19.46
C GLU A 96 -24.91 -2.77 18.90
N ILE A 97 -23.63 -3.09 18.68
CA ILE A 97 -22.69 -2.14 18.09
C ILE A 97 -23.00 -1.91 16.61
N ALA A 98 -23.36 -2.97 15.86
CA ALA A 98 -23.75 -2.84 14.45
C ALA A 98 -25.00 -1.97 14.28
N ALA A 99 -26.03 -2.18 15.11
CA ALA A 99 -27.26 -1.38 15.08
C ALA A 99 -26.99 0.09 15.46
N LYS A 100 -26.18 0.33 16.50
CA LYS A 100 -25.80 1.69 16.91
C LYS A 100 -25.00 2.41 15.82
N GLN A 101 -24.05 1.74 15.19
CA GLN A 101 -23.21 2.32 14.14
C GLN A 101 -24.00 2.61 12.85
N GLN A 102 -25.01 1.77 12.54
CA GLN A 102 -25.94 2.02 11.45
C GLN A 102 -26.86 3.22 11.77
N GLN A 103 -27.41 3.30 12.97
CA GLN A 103 -28.20 4.45 13.42
C GLN A 103 -27.37 5.75 13.41
N ASP A 104 -26.11 5.71 13.84
CA ASP A 104 -25.21 6.87 13.81
C ASP A 104 -24.90 7.32 12.37
N LYS A 105 -24.73 6.37 11.43
CA LYS A 105 -24.57 6.67 9.99
C LYS A 105 -25.82 7.33 9.41
N GLU A 106 -27.00 6.76 9.66
CA GLU A 106 -28.27 7.31 9.19
C GLU A 106 -28.53 8.69 9.78
N LEU A 107 -28.24 8.90 11.07
CA LEU A 107 -28.34 10.21 11.72
C LEU A 107 -27.39 11.23 11.10
N ALA A 108 -26.15 10.85 10.80
CA ALA A 108 -25.18 11.72 10.14
C ALA A 108 -25.64 12.10 8.73
N GLU A 109 -26.18 11.15 7.97
CA GLU A 109 -26.70 11.38 6.63
C GLU A 109 -27.95 12.27 6.62
N ILE A 110 -28.88 12.05 7.55
CA ILE A 110 -30.06 12.90 7.76
C ILE A 110 -29.63 14.33 8.14
N LYS A 111 -28.67 14.48 9.06
CA LYS A 111 -28.12 15.80 9.44
C LYS A 111 -27.50 16.51 8.23
N ALA A 112 -26.77 15.79 7.37
CA ALA A 112 -26.20 16.34 6.15
C ALA A 112 -27.28 16.73 5.13
N GLN A 113 -28.38 15.98 5.03
CA GLN A 113 -29.52 16.34 4.19
C GLN A 113 -30.25 17.58 4.71
N LEU A 114 -30.48 17.68 6.02
CA LEU A 114 -31.07 18.87 6.66
C LEU A 114 -30.22 20.12 6.45
N ALA A 115 -28.90 20.02 6.62
CA ALA A 115 -28.00 21.14 6.35
C ALA A 115 -28.09 21.61 4.89
N ARG A 116 -28.18 20.67 3.93
CA ARG A 116 -28.38 21.00 2.50
C ARG A 116 -29.72 21.67 2.24
N LEU A 117 -30.79 21.21 2.89
CA LEU A 117 -32.12 21.81 2.78
C LEU A 117 -32.16 23.21 3.38
N GLN A 118 -31.50 23.45 4.52
CA GLN A 118 -31.40 24.77 5.13
C GLN A 118 -30.74 25.77 4.17
N VAL A 119 -29.61 25.40 3.57
CA VAL A 119 -28.92 26.23 2.57
C VAL A 119 -29.81 26.50 1.35
N MET A 120 -30.56 25.50 0.88
CA MET A 120 -31.47 25.68 -0.25
C MET A 120 -32.63 26.63 0.08
N ASN A 121 -33.21 26.51 1.28
CA ASN A 121 -34.28 27.38 1.75
C ASN A 121 -33.80 28.82 1.97
N GLU A 122 -32.61 29.03 2.52
CA GLU A 122 -32.00 30.35 2.64
C GLU A 122 -31.83 31.01 1.26
N LYS A 123 -31.34 30.26 0.27
CA LYS A 123 -31.21 30.75 -1.11
C LYS A 123 -32.57 31.08 -1.72
N LEU A 124 -33.59 30.26 -1.47
CA LEU A 124 -34.96 30.51 -1.93
C LEU A 124 -35.55 31.80 -1.32
N MET A 125 -35.42 31.97 0.01
CA MET A 125 -35.87 33.19 0.69
C MET A 125 -35.18 34.43 0.12
N LYS A 126 -33.87 34.37 -0.09
CA LYS A 126 -33.11 35.48 -0.69
C LYS A 126 -33.56 35.80 -2.12
N CYS A 127 -33.79 34.79 -2.95
CA CYS A 127 -34.31 34.99 -4.32
C CYS A 127 -35.75 35.56 -4.33
N LEU A 128 -36.55 35.31 -3.30
CA LEU A 128 -37.89 35.88 -3.15
C LEU A 128 -37.82 37.35 -2.73
N GLU A 129 -36.93 37.69 -1.79
CA GLU A 129 -36.66 39.08 -1.39
C GLU A 129 -36.19 39.92 -2.59
N GLU A 130 -35.24 39.41 -3.38
CA GLU A 130 -34.74 40.08 -4.59
C GLU A 130 -35.84 40.23 -5.69
N LYS A 131 -36.85 39.35 -5.71
CA LYS A 131 -38.00 39.44 -6.62
C LYS A 131 -39.07 40.44 -6.17
N ASP A 132 -39.19 40.71 -4.88
CA ASP A 132 -40.09 41.75 -4.36
C ASP A 132 -39.50 43.17 -4.56
N GLU A 133 -38.17 43.32 -4.45
CA GLU A 133 -37.47 44.59 -4.72
C GLU A 133 -37.49 45.00 -6.21
N THR A 134 -37.55 44.04 -7.14
CA THR A 134 -37.61 44.32 -8.58
C THR A 134 -39.00 44.73 -9.08
N LYS A 135 -40.08 44.47 -8.33
CA LYS A 135 -41.44 44.94 -8.66
C LYS A 135 -41.74 46.37 -8.19
N THR A 136 -40.99 46.88 -7.21
CA THR A 136 -41.23 48.21 -6.61
C THR A 136 -40.50 49.36 -7.32
N ASN A 137 -39.78 49.11 -8.42
CA ASN A 137 -39.14 50.17 -9.19
C ASN A 137 -39.42 50.09 -10.71
N PRO A 138 -40.66 50.33 -11.17
CA PRO A 138 -40.89 50.80 -12.53
C PRO A 138 -40.53 52.29 -12.60
N LYS A 139 -39.25 52.62 -12.77
CA LYS A 139 -38.82 53.93 -13.31
C LYS A 139 -38.83 53.80 -14.84
N GLN A 140 -39.83 54.38 -15.50
CA GLN A 140 -39.74 55.70 -16.15
C GLN A 140 -38.54 55.80 -17.09
#